data_AF-A0A7Y3GWL8-F1
#
_entry.id   AF-A0A7Y3GWL8-F1
#
_cell.length_a   1.000
_cell.length_b   1.000
_cell.length_c   1.000
_cell.angle_alpha   90.00
_cell.angle_beta   90.00
_cell.angle_gamma   90.00
#
_symmetry.space_group_name_H-M   'P 1'
#
loop_
_entity.id
_entity.type
_entity.pdbx_description
1 polymer ?
#
loop_
_entity_poly.entity_id
_entity_poly.type
_entity_poly.pdbx_seq_one_letter_code
_entity_poly.pdbx_strand_id
1 'polypeptide(L)'
;MSSSDRPPAAHASLAAWLERLEPLLTRELSARVLGVEEMAPGLGRRHFLRVSLDVPPHRVIARLDDPVAADAPGAEPALEPLRTVLERAGLPVPRRYGGDAQLGIDLLEDVGDQTLEGWAATATPGALEALLTRIMADLPKLQALSQPRELPAFARKLDRDLLRAKGGLFARHAMGGSADETVAAGFEAIAELLEGAPLRLAHRDFQSQNILLESGVAGPVPRWIDLQGAFMAPPEYDAVCLLRDSYLSIPQAAVARLCEKLRPALPDHPSACEFTRRFSLLSLARKGKDVARFLEAARERGDRRYLRYAPRTWETVRAAARECASLDRRLSRLCEAIEAMDPEAVCKA
;
A
#
# COMPACT_ATOMS: atom_id res chain seq x y z
N MET A 1 -29.39 -12.04 14.20
CA MET A 1 -29.76 -10.76 13.58
C MET A 1 -28.51 -10.22 12.89
N SER A 2 -28.55 -10.13 11.56
CA SER A 2 -27.41 -9.81 10.70
C SER A 2 -26.84 -8.42 11.01
N SER A 3 -25.52 -8.29 11.10
CA SER A 3 -24.82 -7.02 11.31
C SER A 3 -24.65 -6.19 10.02
N SER A 4 -25.43 -6.48 8.96
CA SER A 4 -25.22 -5.92 7.62
C SER A 4 -26.06 -4.67 7.28
N ASP A 5 -26.98 -4.23 8.13
CA ASP A 5 -27.94 -3.15 7.80
C ASP A 5 -27.72 -1.83 8.54
N ARG A 6 -26.50 -1.56 9.03
CA ARG A 6 -26.20 -0.21 9.53
C ARG A 6 -25.90 0.69 8.33
N PRO A 7 -26.67 1.78 8.08
CA PRO A 7 -26.34 2.73 7.02
C PRO A 7 -24.90 3.25 7.25
N PRO A 8 -24.14 3.55 6.18
CA PRO A 8 -22.84 4.21 6.35
C PRO A 8 -23.06 5.46 7.19
N ALA A 9 -22.22 5.66 8.21
CA ALA A 9 -22.27 6.87 9.03
C ALA A 9 -22.29 8.08 8.08
N ALA A 10 -23.25 8.98 8.29
CA ALA A 10 -23.39 10.16 7.45
C ALA A 10 -22.09 10.97 7.56
N HIS A 11 -21.29 10.95 6.49
CA HIS A 11 -20.04 11.69 6.41
C HIS A 11 -20.30 13.17 6.68
N ALA A 12 -19.43 13.81 7.46
CA ALA A 12 -19.48 15.26 7.64
C ALA A 12 -19.39 15.94 6.26
N SER A 13 -20.27 16.92 6.02
CA SER A 13 -20.27 17.68 4.76
C SER A 13 -18.97 18.48 4.62
N LEU A 14 -18.59 18.83 3.38
CA LEU A 14 -17.45 19.71 3.12
C LEU A 14 -17.55 21.02 3.92
N ALA A 15 -18.74 21.60 4.03
CA ALA A 15 -18.99 22.80 4.83
C ALA A 15 -18.65 22.58 6.33
N ALA A 16 -19.07 21.45 6.89
CA ALA A 16 -18.76 21.11 8.28
C ALA A 16 -17.26 20.89 8.53
N TRP A 17 -16.52 20.40 7.51
CA TRP A 17 -15.07 20.31 7.58
C TRP A 17 -14.39 21.68 7.54
N LEU A 18 -14.87 22.58 6.68
CA LEU A 18 -14.32 23.95 6.56
C LEU A 18 -14.45 24.74 7.87
N GLU A 19 -15.60 24.66 8.55
CA GLU A 19 -15.82 25.31 9.86
C GLU A 19 -14.80 24.87 10.92
N ARG A 20 -14.32 23.62 10.83
CA ARG A 20 -13.31 23.06 11.74
C ARG A 20 -11.88 23.38 11.30
N LEU A 21 -11.67 23.51 9.99
CA LEU A 21 -10.35 23.64 9.38
C LEU A 21 -9.79 25.07 9.47
N GLU A 22 -10.62 26.11 9.29
CA GLU A 22 -10.16 27.50 9.33
C GLU A 22 -9.56 27.92 10.68
N PRO A 23 -10.18 27.62 11.85
CA PRO A 23 -9.57 27.93 13.14
C PRO A 23 -8.25 27.20 13.34
N LEU A 24 -8.15 25.95 12.87
CA LEU A 24 -6.94 25.15 12.96
C LEU A 24 -5.81 25.75 12.13
N LEU A 25 -6.07 26.15 10.89
CA LEU A 25 -5.08 26.81 10.02
C LEU A 25 -4.61 28.15 10.60
N THR A 26 -5.53 28.92 11.19
CA THR A 26 -5.19 30.17 11.88
C THR A 26 -4.27 29.89 13.07
N ARG A 27 -4.59 28.86 13.88
CA ARG A 27 -3.82 28.48 15.08
C ARG A 27 -2.42 27.96 14.73
N GLU A 28 -2.31 27.04 13.79
CA GLU A 28 -1.05 26.33 13.49
C GLU A 28 -0.13 27.10 12.54
N LEU A 29 -0.71 27.88 11.61
CA LEU A 29 0.03 28.52 10.52
C LEU A 29 -0.16 30.04 10.45
N SER A 30 -1.02 30.64 11.29
CA SER A 30 -1.38 32.06 11.18
C SER A 30 -1.88 32.44 9.78
N ALA A 31 -2.52 31.48 9.11
CA ALA A 31 -2.89 31.54 7.71
C ALA A 31 -4.39 31.69 7.51
N ARG A 32 -4.80 32.45 6.50
CA ARG A 32 -6.18 32.53 6.03
C ARG A 32 -6.36 31.68 4.78
N VAL A 33 -7.51 31.02 4.68
CA VAL A 33 -7.89 30.21 3.51
C VAL A 33 -8.24 31.11 2.32
N LEU A 34 -7.58 30.87 1.19
CA LEU A 34 -7.86 31.53 -0.10
C LEU A 34 -8.69 30.67 -1.04
N GLY A 35 -8.65 29.34 -0.87
CA GLY A 35 -9.38 28.40 -1.71
C GLY A 35 -9.21 26.97 -1.23
N VAL A 36 -10.19 26.13 -1.55
CA VAL A 36 -10.20 24.71 -1.16
C VAL A 36 -10.62 23.87 -2.35
N GLU A 37 -9.88 22.80 -2.59
CA GLU A 37 -10.13 21.80 -3.61
C GLU A 37 -10.26 20.43 -2.95
N GLU A 38 -11.37 19.73 -3.20
CA GLU A 38 -11.52 18.33 -2.77
C GLU A 38 -10.75 17.42 -3.72
N MET A 39 -9.87 16.58 -3.16
CA MET A 39 -9.08 15.64 -3.95
C MET A 39 -9.88 14.38 -4.24
N ALA A 40 -9.71 13.81 -5.44
CA ALA A 40 -10.43 12.62 -5.86
C ALA A 40 -10.18 11.43 -4.90
N PRO A 41 -11.24 10.74 -4.43
CA PRO A 41 -11.07 9.61 -3.53
C PRO A 41 -10.47 8.41 -4.26
N GLY A 42 -9.50 7.76 -3.60
CA GLY A 42 -8.99 6.44 -3.99
C GLY A 42 -9.97 5.31 -3.64
N LEU A 43 -9.47 4.09 -3.47
CA LEU A 43 -10.26 2.96 -2.93
C LEU A 43 -10.51 3.06 -1.41
N GLY A 44 -9.83 4.00 -0.74
CA GLY A 44 -9.98 4.26 0.69
C GLY A 44 -11.21 5.10 1.04
N ARG A 45 -11.46 5.25 2.34
CA ARG A 45 -12.58 6.02 2.91
C ARG A 45 -12.19 7.43 3.39
N ARG A 46 -10.97 7.87 3.08
CA ARG A 46 -10.40 9.12 3.60
C ARG A 46 -10.63 10.25 2.63
N HIS A 47 -10.84 11.44 3.18
CA HIS A 47 -11.00 12.66 2.42
C HIS A 47 -9.75 13.52 2.57
N PHE A 48 -9.35 14.13 1.47
CA PHE A 48 -8.22 15.04 1.43
C PHE A 48 -8.68 16.33 0.78
N LEU A 49 -8.37 17.45 1.42
CA LEU A 49 -8.59 18.77 0.87
C LEU A 49 -7.23 19.42 0.61
N ARG A 50 -7.04 19.93 -0.60
CA ARG A 50 -5.95 20.85 -0.90
C ARG A 50 -6.41 22.26 -0.57
N VAL A 51 -5.70 22.92 0.35
CA VAL A 51 -6.05 24.25 0.85
C VAL A 51 -5.00 25.25 0.39
N SER A 52 -5.43 26.32 -0.27
CA SER A 52 -4.57 27.46 -0.63
C SER A 52 -4.57 28.49 0.49
N LEU A 53 -3.39 29.00 0.85
CA LEU A 53 -3.17 29.90 1.98
C LEU A 53 -2.54 31.23 1.53
N ASP A 54 -2.83 32.32 2.24
CA ASP A 54 -2.28 33.64 1.94
C ASP A 54 -0.83 33.85 2.40
N VAL A 55 -0.34 32.98 3.26
CA VAL A 55 1.05 32.94 3.76
C VAL A 55 1.72 31.60 3.40
N PRO A 56 3.06 31.53 3.39
CA PRO A 56 3.77 30.26 3.30
C PRO A 56 3.45 29.33 4.49
N PRO A 57 3.28 28.00 4.26
CA PRO A 57 3.24 27.36 2.95
C PRO A 57 1.97 27.75 2.19
N HIS A 58 2.08 28.21 0.94
CA HIS A 58 0.93 28.68 0.17
C HIS A 58 -0.10 27.58 -0.14
N ARG A 59 0.25 26.31 0.09
CA ARG A 59 -0.62 25.15 -0.02
C ARG A 59 -0.34 24.12 1.07
N VAL A 60 -1.40 23.49 1.55
CA VAL A 60 -1.34 22.34 2.45
C VAL A 60 -2.37 21.29 2.06
N ILE A 61 -2.12 20.04 2.42
CA ILE A 61 -3.11 18.96 2.35
C ILE A 61 -3.71 18.76 3.73
N ALA A 62 -5.01 19.01 3.88
CA ALA A 62 -5.77 18.61 5.05
C ALA A 62 -6.26 17.17 4.86
N ARG A 63 -5.69 16.24 5.62
CA ARG A 63 -6.14 14.84 5.73
C ARG A 63 -7.25 14.78 6.77
N LEU A 64 -8.41 14.29 6.37
CA LEU A 64 -9.61 14.24 7.20
C LEU A 64 -9.97 12.78 7.48
N ASP A 65 -9.85 12.38 8.74
CA ASP A 65 -10.36 11.13 9.26
C ASP A 65 -11.62 11.40 10.09
N ASP A 66 -12.72 10.74 9.77
CA ASP A 66 -13.92 10.80 10.62
C ASP A 66 -13.64 10.05 11.94
N PRO A 67 -13.63 10.74 13.10
CA PRO A 67 -13.34 10.11 14.39
C PRO A 67 -14.32 8.97 14.71
N VAL A 68 -15.57 9.06 14.25
CA VAL A 68 -16.59 8.02 14.47
C VAL A 68 -16.27 6.77 13.65
N ALA A 69 -15.65 6.93 12.48
CA ALA A 69 -15.21 5.81 11.65
C ALA A 69 -13.90 5.18 12.15
N ALA A 70 -13.10 5.91 12.95
CA ALA A 70 -11.84 5.43 13.50
C ALA A 70 -12.03 4.32 14.56
N ASP A 71 -13.20 4.27 15.22
CA ASP A 71 -13.54 3.23 16.20
C ASP A 71 -14.20 1.98 15.58
N ALA A 72 -14.36 1.94 14.25
CA ALA A 72 -14.97 0.80 13.58
C ALA A 72 -14.05 -0.43 13.57
N PRO A 73 -14.59 -1.66 13.68
CA PRO A 73 -13.80 -2.88 13.51
C PRO A 73 -13.05 -2.88 12.17
N GLY A 74 -11.72 -3.03 12.22
CA GLY A 74 -10.86 -3.01 11.04
C GLY A 74 -10.46 -1.61 10.55
N ALA A 75 -10.76 -0.55 11.31
CA ALA A 75 -10.21 0.77 11.07
C ALA A 75 -8.67 0.72 11.13
N GLU A 76 -8.03 1.51 10.27
CA GLU A 76 -6.59 1.66 10.33
C GLU A 76 -6.20 2.62 11.45
N PRO A 77 -5.00 2.46 12.03
CA PRO A 77 -4.49 3.39 13.03
C PRO A 77 -4.45 4.84 12.55
N ALA A 78 -4.33 5.75 13.51
CA ALA A 78 -3.99 7.14 13.24
C ALA A 78 -2.62 7.24 12.54
N LEU A 79 -2.45 8.31 11.75
CA LEU A 79 -1.19 8.62 11.07
C LEU A 79 -0.05 8.94 12.04
N GLU A 80 -0.37 9.67 13.11
CA GLU A 80 0.57 10.00 14.18
C GLU A 80 0.53 8.96 15.31
N PRO A 81 1.68 8.66 15.96
CA PRO A 81 2.98 9.32 15.79
C PRO A 81 3.89 8.66 14.73
N LEU A 82 3.38 7.69 13.94
CA LEU A 82 4.19 6.93 12.97
C LEU A 82 4.88 7.86 11.97
N ARG A 83 4.14 8.79 11.34
CA ARG A 83 4.72 9.74 10.37
C ARG A 83 5.89 10.51 10.95
N THR A 84 5.75 11.02 12.19
CA THR A 84 6.84 11.71 12.89
C THR A 84 8.06 10.81 13.11
N VAL A 85 7.88 9.52 13.42
CA VAL A 85 8.99 8.57 13.54
C VAL A 85 9.71 8.38 12.20
N LEU A 86 8.96 8.23 11.11
CA LEU A 86 9.53 8.06 9.77
C LEU A 86 10.31 9.32 9.33
N GLU A 87 9.76 10.51 9.54
CA GLU A 87 10.40 11.79 9.24
C GLU A 87 11.71 11.96 10.01
N ARG A 88 11.71 11.69 11.32
CA ARG A 88 12.92 11.77 12.17
C ARG A 88 14.01 10.79 11.76
N ALA A 89 13.64 9.68 11.13
CA ALA A 89 14.59 8.73 10.56
C ALA A 89 15.13 9.13 9.18
N GLY A 90 14.73 10.29 8.66
CA GLY A 90 15.13 10.77 7.34
C GLY A 90 14.46 10.01 6.19
N LEU A 91 13.35 9.32 6.45
CA LEU A 91 12.56 8.72 5.39
C LEU A 91 11.72 9.79 4.68
N PRO A 92 11.52 9.66 3.36
CA PRO A 92 10.88 10.70 2.57
C PRO A 92 9.36 10.68 2.77
N VAL A 93 8.86 11.30 3.84
CA VAL A 93 7.43 11.45 4.12
C VAL A 93 7.03 12.93 4.09
N PRO A 94 5.78 13.29 3.77
CA PRO A 94 5.32 14.66 3.84
C PRO A 94 5.54 15.27 5.22
N ARG A 95 6.02 16.51 5.25
CA ARG A 95 6.10 17.30 6.49
C ARG A 95 4.70 17.49 7.07
N ARG A 96 4.58 17.51 8.40
CA ARG A 96 3.36 17.92 9.09
C ARG A 96 3.52 19.34 9.63
N TYR A 97 2.51 20.16 9.35
CA TYR A 97 2.44 21.55 9.80
C TYR A 97 1.67 21.71 11.11
N GLY A 98 0.77 20.76 11.41
CA GLY A 98 -0.06 20.78 12.61
C GLY A 98 -1.20 19.80 12.46
N GLY A 99 -2.11 19.78 13.43
CA GLY A 99 -3.30 18.94 13.38
C GLY A 99 -4.07 18.94 14.69
N ASP A 100 -5.23 18.31 14.67
CA ASP A 100 -6.10 18.17 15.83
C ASP A 100 -6.73 16.78 15.82
N ALA A 101 -6.31 15.93 16.76
CA ALA A 101 -6.75 14.54 16.85
C ALA A 101 -8.23 14.42 17.23
N GLN A 102 -8.79 15.39 17.98
CA GLN A 102 -10.21 15.38 18.33
C GLN A 102 -11.08 15.72 17.13
N LEU A 103 -10.58 16.59 16.25
CA LEU A 103 -11.24 16.92 14.99
C LEU A 103 -10.96 15.90 13.88
N GLY A 104 -9.94 15.05 14.04
CA GLY A 104 -9.52 14.09 13.02
C GLY A 104 -8.81 14.74 11.82
N ILE A 105 -8.10 15.86 12.05
CA ILE A 105 -7.47 16.65 10.98
C ILE A 105 -5.95 16.63 11.14
N ASP A 106 -5.23 16.26 10.08
CA ASP A 106 -3.79 16.49 9.95
C ASP A 106 -3.49 17.44 8.79
N LEU A 107 -2.65 18.45 9.03
CA LEU A 107 -2.18 19.40 8.02
C LEU A 107 -0.81 18.97 7.52
N LEU A 108 -0.72 18.55 6.27
CA LEU A 108 0.46 17.97 5.64
C LEU A 108 0.98 18.83 4.50
N GLU A 109 2.25 18.64 4.18
CA GLU A 109 2.90 19.16 2.97
C GLU A 109 2.15 18.74 1.70
N ASP A 110 1.90 19.72 0.83
CA ASP A 110 1.42 19.47 -0.52
C ASP A 110 2.61 19.18 -1.44
N VAL A 111 2.80 17.90 -1.74
CA VAL A 111 3.88 17.38 -2.61
C VAL A 111 3.49 17.47 -4.10
N GLY A 112 2.27 17.92 -4.41
CA GLY A 112 1.71 17.89 -5.75
C GLY A 112 1.12 16.53 -6.14
N ASP A 113 0.70 16.42 -7.40
CA ASP A 113 -0.13 15.30 -7.88
C ASP A 113 0.62 14.23 -8.67
N GLN A 114 1.92 14.45 -8.94
CA GLN A 114 2.70 13.55 -9.78
C GLN A 114 3.04 12.27 -9.02
N THR A 115 2.26 11.21 -9.23
CA THR A 115 2.61 9.86 -8.72
C THR A 115 3.78 9.27 -9.49
N LEU A 116 4.47 8.29 -8.89
CA LEU A 116 5.47 7.46 -9.57
C LEU A 116 4.85 6.70 -10.75
N GLU A 117 3.59 6.24 -10.64
CA GLU A 117 2.87 5.66 -11.78
C GLU A 117 2.80 6.65 -12.96
N GLY A 118 2.31 7.87 -12.70
CA GLY A 118 2.13 8.88 -13.73
C GLY A 118 3.46 9.29 -14.37
N TRP A 119 4.54 9.36 -13.58
CA TRP A 119 5.86 9.71 -14.08
C TRP A 119 6.49 8.57 -14.88
N ALA A 120 6.30 7.33 -14.42
CA ALA A 120 6.80 6.14 -15.09
C ALA A 120 6.18 5.94 -16.49
N ALA A 121 4.97 6.47 -16.73
CA ALA A 121 4.32 6.40 -18.03
C ALA A 121 5.07 7.15 -19.15
N THR A 122 5.90 8.14 -18.81
CA THR A 122 6.70 8.92 -19.77
C THR A 122 8.21 8.72 -19.60
N ALA A 123 8.64 8.03 -18.55
CA ALA A 123 10.05 7.76 -18.28
C ALA A 123 10.64 6.69 -19.20
N THR A 124 11.94 6.79 -19.47
CA THR A 124 12.67 5.69 -20.11
C THR A 124 12.85 4.52 -19.12
N PRO A 125 12.98 3.27 -19.59
CA PRO A 125 13.22 2.12 -18.71
C PRO A 125 14.44 2.30 -17.79
N GLY A 126 15.53 2.91 -18.30
CA GLY A 126 16.73 3.20 -17.52
C GLY A 126 16.50 4.25 -16.43
N ALA A 127 15.72 5.30 -16.72
CA ALA A 127 15.37 6.32 -15.74
C ALA A 127 14.47 5.75 -14.64
N LEU A 128 13.51 4.90 -14.99
CA LEU A 128 12.66 4.20 -14.03
C LEU A 128 13.48 3.28 -13.12
N GLU A 129 14.36 2.46 -13.67
CA GLU A 129 15.22 1.56 -12.87
C GLU A 129 16.14 2.33 -11.92
N ALA A 130 16.70 3.46 -12.38
CA ALA A 130 17.52 4.34 -11.55
C ALA A 130 16.72 4.98 -10.40
N LEU A 131 15.48 5.41 -10.66
CA LEU A 131 14.61 5.97 -9.62
C LEU A 131 14.15 4.89 -8.62
N LEU A 132 13.73 3.71 -9.11
CA LEU A 132 13.36 2.58 -8.25
C LEU A 132 14.53 2.14 -7.36
N THR A 133 15.75 2.14 -7.89
CA THR A 133 16.97 1.90 -7.11
C THR A 133 17.11 2.87 -5.95
N ARG A 134 16.88 4.17 -6.18
CA ARG A 134 16.96 5.21 -5.14
C ARG A 134 15.86 5.02 -4.09
N ILE A 135 14.62 4.76 -4.53
CA ILE A 135 13.48 4.53 -3.64
C ILE A 135 13.70 3.32 -2.74
N MET A 136 14.18 2.19 -3.30
CA MET A 136 14.40 0.98 -2.50
C MET A 136 15.58 1.08 -1.53
N ALA A 137 16.51 2.02 -1.75
CA ALA A 137 17.63 2.26 -0.83
C ALA A 137 17.17 2.76 0.55
N ASP A 138 15.93 3.22 0.68
CA ASP A 138 15.34 3.62 1.95
C ASP A 138 14.66 2.45 2.69
N LEU A 139 14.41 1.29 2.04
CA LEU A 139 13.80 0.12 2.71
C LEU A 139 14.66 -0.40 3.87
N PRO A 140 16.00 -0.56 3.75
CA PRO A 140 16.82 -0.94 4.90
C PRO A 140 16.73 0.05 6.07
N LYS A 141 16.61 1.36 5.79
CA LYS A 141 16.46 2.39 6.83
C LYS A 141 15.13 2.23 7.58
N LEU A 142 14.04 2.03 6.83
CA LEU A 142 12.71 1.73 7.40
C LEU A 142 12.75 0.48 8.29
N GLN A 143 13.44 -0.55 7.83
CA GLN A 143 13.53 -1.84 8.52
C GLN A 143 14.49 -1.83 9.73
N ALA A 144 15.38 -0.85 9.79
CA ALA A 144 16.30 -0.63 10.91
C ALA A 144 15.68 0.20 12.05
N LEU A 145 14.47 0.74 11.88
CA LEU A 145 13.82 1.50 12.93
C LEU A 145 13.63 0.66 14.19
N SER A 146 13.91 1.30 15.34
CA SER A 146 13.59 0.74 16.65
C SER A 146 12.10 0.42 16.70
N GLN A 147 11.72 -0.62 17.44
CA GLN A 147 10.34 -1.12 17.52
C GLN A 147 9.64 -0.62 18.79
N PRO A 148 9.16 0.63 18.87
CA PRO A 148 8.35 1.08 19.99
C PRO A 148 7.04 0.30 19.97
N ARG A 149 6.90 -0.66 20.89
CA ARG A 149 5.75 -1.58 20.95
C ARG A 149 4.40 -0.87 21.12
N GLU A 150 4.41 0.37 21.60
CA GLU A 150 3.23 1.21 21.81
C GLU A 150 2.63 1.71 20.49
N LEU A 151 3.39 1.68 19.39
CA LEU A 151 2.89 2.13 18.09
C LEU A 151 2.14 1.00 17.38
N PRO A 152 0.89 1.23 16.93
CA PRO A 152 0.08 0.20 16.27
C PRO A 152 0.78 -0.49 15.09
N ALA A 153 1.63 0.23 14.36
CA ALA A 153 2.40 -0.31 13.24
C ALA A 153 3.39 -1.41 13.66
N PHE A 154 3.89 -1.38 14.90
CA PHE A 154 4.80 -2.41 15.44
C PHE A 154 4.06 -3.52 16.20
N ALA A 155 2.80 -3.30 16.58
CA ALA A 155 1.96 -4.31 17.22
C ALA A 155 1.26 -5.25 16.21
N ARG A 156 1.01 -4.75 14.99
CA ARG A 156 0.38 -5.50 13.90
C ARG A 156 1.43 -6.19 13.05
N LYS A 157 1.11 -7.37 12.51
CA LYS A 157 2.04 -8.13 11.66
C LYS A 157 1.34 -8.87 10.53
N LEU A 158 2.11 -9.27 9.53
CA LEU A 158 1.71 -10.27 8.54
C LEU A 158 1.74 -11.66 9.20
N ASP A 159 0.65 -12.01 9.88
CA ASP A 159 0.48 -13.33 10.49
C ASP A 159 -0.37 -14.27 9.63
N ARG A 160 -0.51 -15.49 10.15
CA ARG A 160 -1.31 -16.58 9.58
C ARG A 160 -2.77 -16.15 9.35
N ASP A 161 -3.37 -15.42 10.29
CA ASP A 161 -4.77 -14.99 10.16
C ASP A 161 -4.94 -13.92 9.08
N LEU A 162 -4.01 -12.96 8.97
CA LEU A 162 -4.03 -11.97 7.90
C LEU A 162 -3.77 -12.62 6.52
N LEU A 163 -2.89 -13.62 6.44
CA LEU A 163 -2.70 -14.41 5.22
C LEU A 163 -3.96 -15.19 4.86
N ARG A 164 -4.60 -15.86 5.82
CA ARG A 164 -5.88 -16.54 5.63
C ARG A 164 -6.96 -15.60 5.12
N ALA A 165 -7.07 -14.39 5.71
CA ALA A 165 -8.01 -13.38 5.26
C ALA A 165 -7.74 -12.95 3.80
N LYS A 166 -6.47 -12.76 3.42
CA LYS A 166 -6.08 -12.48 2.01
C LYS A 166 -6.45 -13.64 1.08
N GLY A 167 -6.24 -14.88 1.52
CA GLY A 167 -6.63 -16.09 0.79
C GLY A 167 -8.13 -16.15 0.56
N GLY A 168 -8.94 -15.88 1.58
CA GLY A 168 -10.40 -15.85 1.45
C GLY A 168 -10.89 -14.78 0.46
N LEU A 169 -10.26 -13.60 0.44
CA LEU A 169 -10.56 -12.58 -0.57
C LEU A 169 -10.20 -13.03 -1.98
N PHE A 170 -9.03 -13.65 -2.13
CA PHE A 170 -8.57 -14.19 -3.40
C PHE A 170 -9.51 -15.29 -3.92
N ALA A 171 -9.88 -16.22 -3.05
CA ALA A 171 -10.80 -17.31 -3.36
C ALA A 171 -12.17 -16.78 -3.82
N ARG A 172 -12.74 -15.86 -3.05
CA ARG A 172 -14.06 -15.28 -3.30
C ARG A 172 -14.13 -14.46 -4.59
N HIS A 173 -13.17 -13.55 -4.80
CA HIS A 173 -13.31 -12.56 -5.87
C HIS A 173 -12.53 -12.90 -7.13
N ALA A 174 -11.42 -13.64 -7.04
CA ALA A 174 -10.58 -13.96 -8.19
C ALA A 174 -10.71 -15.41 -8.66
N MET A 175 -10.87 -16.38 -7.74
CA MET A 175 -10.94 -17.80 -8.08
C MET A 175 -12.37 -18.34 -8.23
N GLY A 176 -13.41 -17.53 -7.96
CA GLY A 176 -14.80 -17.90 -8.21
C GLY A 176 -15.45 -18.83 -7.17
N GLY A 177 -14.99 -18.85 -5.91
CA GLY A 177 -15.60 -19.57 -4.78
C GLY A 177 -15.51 -21.10 -4.82
N SER A 178 -15.46 -21.72 -5.99
CA SER A 178 -15.32 -23.18 -6.16
C SER A 178 -13.93 -23.71 -5.75
N ALA A 179 -12.95 -22.82 -5.59
CA ALA A 179 -11.59 -23.17 -5.18
C ALA A 179 -11.28 -22.84 -3.71
N ASP A 180 -12.29 -22.55 -2.88
CA ASP A 180 -12.12 -22.07 -1.51
C ASP A 180 -11.18 -22.95 -0.66
N GLU A 181 -11.36 -24.27 -0.68
CA GLU A 181 -10.52 -25.21 0.08
C GLU A 181 -9.08 -25.25 -0.44
N THR A 182 -8.90 -25.24 -1.76
CA THR A 182 -7.57 -25.25 -2.42
C THR A 182 -6.80 -23.97 -2.10
N VAL A 183 -7.47 -22.81 -2.17
CA VAL A 183 -6.87 -21.52 -1.82
C VAL A 183 -6.56 -21.45 -0.33
N ALA A 184 -7.48 -21.89 0.53
CA ALA A 184 -7.26 -21.92 1.97
C ALA A 184 -6.03 -22.76 2.33
N ALA A 185 -5.93 -23.99 1.80
CA ALA A 185 -4.79 -24.88 2.03
C ALA A 185 -3.47 -24.28 1.52
N GLY A 186 -3.48 -23.66 0.32
CA GLY A 186 -2.29 -23.02 -0.24
C GLY A 186 -1.84 -21.79 0.56
N PHE A 187 -2.76 -20.95 1.04
CA PHE A 187 -2.43 -19.79 1.88
C PHE A 187 -1.99 -20.20 3.28
N GLU A 188 -2.51 -21.29 3.83
CA GLU A 188 -2.02 -21.88 5.07
C GLU A 188 -0.57 -22.39 4.89
N ALA A 189 -0.28 -23.07 3.78
CA ALA A 189 1.09 -23.47 3.45
C ALA A 189 2.03 -22.26 3.25
N ILE A 190 1.58 -21.18 2.60
CA ILE A 190 2.35 -19.93 2.51
C ILE A 190 2.66 -19.38 3.90
N ALA A 191 1.69 -19.37 4.82
CA ALA A 191 1.88 -18.89 6.18
C ALA A 191 2.94 -19.73 6.93
N GLU A 192 2.90 -21.05 6.81
CA GLU A 192 3.89 -21.96 7.39
C GLU A 192 5.28 -21.80 6.76
N LEU A 193 5.35 -21.57 5.45
CA LEU A 193 6.62 -21.38 4.75
C LEU A 193 7.32 -20.06 5.08
N LEU A 194 6.52 -19.04 5.43
CA LEU A 194 6.97 -17.74 5.92
C LEU A 194 7.19 -17.72 7.44
N GLU A 195 6.82 -18.79 8.15
CA GLU A 195 7.00 -18.90 9.59
C GLU A 195 8.49 -18.81 9.94
N GLY A 196 8.82 -18.00 10.96
CA GLY A 196 10.20 -17.74 11.36
C GLY A 196 10.94 -16.69 10.52
N ALA A 197 10.35 -16.14 9.44
CA ALA A 197 10.94 -15.00 8.75
C ALA A 197 11.07 -13.80 9.71
N PRO A 198 12.21 -13.07 9.71
CA PRO A 198 12.35 -11.85 10.49
C PRO A 198 11.26 -10.84 10.12
N LEU A 199 10.69 -10.21 11.14
CA LEU A 199 9.66 -9.19 10.97
C LEU A 199 10.29 -7.81 11.10
N ARG A 200 10.12 -6.99 10.06
CA ARG A 200 10.59 -5.62 9.96
C ARG A 200 9.41 -4.69 9.65
N LEU A 201 9.53 -3.42 10.00
CA LEU A 201 8.50 -2.45 9.65
C LEU A 201 8.38 -2.36 8.12
N ALA A 202 7.16 -2.49 7.63
CA ALA A 202 6.80 -2.36 6.23
C ALA A 202 5.70 -1.30 6.08
N HIS A 203 5.78 -0.52 5.00
CA HIS A 203 4.76 0.44 4.61
C HIS A 203 3.43 -0.25 4.25
N ARG A 204 3.47 -1.53 3.83
CA ARG A 204 2.32 -2.38 3.45
C ARG A 204 1.72 -2.09 2.08
N ASP A 205 1.52 -0.83 1.75
CA ASP A 205 0.98 -0.38 0.47
C ASP A 205 2.04 0.45 -0.30
N PHE A 206 3.29 -0.03 -0.31
CA PHE A 206 4.44 0.56 -1.00
C PHE A 206 4.36 0.39 -2.52
N GLN A 207 3.33 0.96 -3.12
CA GLN A 207 3.03 0.94 -4.55
C GLN A 207 3.26 2.33 -5.15
N SER A 208 3.43 2.39 -6.46
CA SER A 208 3.74 3.62 -7.20
C SER A 208 2.69 4.72 -7.12
N GLN A 209 1.43 4.38 -6.83
CA GLN A 209 0.38 5.37 -6.56
C GLN A 209 0.55 6.07 -5.21
N ASN A 210 1.22 5.42 -4.25
CA ASN A 210 1.49 5.94 -2.91
C ASN A 210 2.89 6.58 -2.79
N ILE A 211 3.56 6.80 -3.92
CA ILE A 211 4.84 7.51 -4.00
C ILE A 211 4.64 8.73 -4.89
N LEU A 212 4.56 9.91 -4.28
CA LEU A 212 4.51 11.19 -4.98
C LEU A 212 5.92 11.65 -5.32
N LEU A 213 6.06 12.38 -6.43
CA LEU A 213 7.33 12.89 -6.92
C LEU A 213 7.31 14.41 -6.95
N GLU A 214 8.08 15.01 -6.07
CA GLU A 214 8.36 16.44 -6.09
C GLU A 214 9.46 16.75 -7.13
N SER A 215 9.34 17.90 -7.80
CA SER A 215 10.39 18.41 -8.69
C SER A 215 11.62 18.85 -7.88
N GLY A 216 12.73 18.14 -8.02
CA GLY A 216 14.01 18.50 -7.40
C GLY A 216 15.07 18.95 -8.41
N VAL A 217 16.06 19.72 -7.93
CA VAL A 217 17.20 20.20 -8.72
C VAL A 217 18.00 19.04 -9.34
N ALA A 218 18.12 17.93 -8.61
CA ALA A 218 18.82 16.72 -9.04
C ALA A 218 17.86 15.64 -9.63
N GLY A 219 16.67 16.04 -10.06
CA GLY A 219 15.62 15.15 -10.55
C GLY A 219 14.50 14.90 -9.52
N PRO A 220 13.57 13.97 -9.81
CA PRO A 220 12.40 13.74 -8.98
C PRO A 220 12.79 13.27 -7.56
N VAL A 221 12.11 13.81 -6.57
CA VAL A 221 12.31 13.49 -5.15
C VAL A 221 11.06 12.77 -4.63
N PRO A 222 11.15 11.49 -4.24
CA PRO A 222 9.99 10.75 -3.76
C PRO A 222 9.48 11.29 -2.42
N ARG A 223 8.18 11.13 -2.18
CA ARG A 223 7.52 11.20 -0.87
C ARG A 223 6.51 10.07 -0.75
N TRP A 224 6.51 9.38 0.37
CA TRP A 224 5.61 8.26 0.65
C TRP A 224 4.38 8.75 1.38
N ILE A 225 3.21 8.35 0.89
CA ILE A 225 1.90 8.65 1.48
C ILE A 225 1.21 7.35 1.88
N ASP A 226 0.08 7.43 2.60
CA ASP A 226 -0.68 6.25 3.05
C ASP A 226 0.08 5.38 4.07
N LEU A 227 0.72 6.05 5.04
CA LEU A 227 1.68 5.46 5.98
C LEU A 227 1.02 4.64 7.11
N GLN A 228 -0.18 5.02 7.54
CA GLN A 228 -0.88 4.44 8.69
C GLN A 228 -1.25 2.97 8.54
N GLY A 229 -1.24 2.46 7.31
CA GLY A 229 -1.40 1.04 7.01
C GLY A 229 -0.22 0.19 7.49
N ALA A 230 0.92 0.79 7.83
CA ALA A 230 2.18 0.10 8.16
C ALA A 230 2.02 -0.97 9.23
N PHE A 231 2.83 -2.01 9.09
CA PHE A 231 2.80 -3.21 9.92
C PHE A 231 4.15 -3.95 9.89
N MET A 232 4.31 -4.96 10.72
CA MET A 232 5.50 -5.82 10.72
C MET A 232 5.37 -6.96 9.70
N ALA A 233 6.31 -7.11 8.78
CA ALA A 233 6.29 -8.15 7.74
C ALA A 233 7.71 -8.63 7.40
N PRO A 234 7.86 -9.73 6.63
CA PRO A 234 9.17 -10.08 6.08
C PRO A 234 9.79 -8.91 5.28
N PRO A 235 11.11 -8.75 5.30
CA PRO A 235 11.78 -7.57 4.74
C PRO A 235 11.61 -7.41 3.22
N GLU A 236 11.22 -8.47 2.50
CA GLU A 236 10.89 -8.41 1.08
C GLU A 236 9.52 -7.79 0.78
N TYR A 237 8.65 -7.61 1.78
CA TYR A 237 7.24 -7.29 1.55
C TYR A 237 7.01 -6.02 0.73
N ASP A 238 7.68 -4.91 1.08
CA ASP A 238 7.53 -3.65 0.35
C ASP A 238 8.22 -3.70 -1.02
N ALA A 239 9.31 -4.45 -1.16
CA ALA A 239 9.94 -4.69 -2.46
C ALA A 239 8.99 -5.45 -3.40
N VAL A 240 8.25 -6.44 -2.89
CA VAL A 240 7.18 -7.11 -3.64
C VAL A 240 6.08 -6.13 -4.03
N CYS A 241 5.66 -5.24 -3.12
CA CYS A 241 4.62 -4.26 -3.42
C CYS A 241 5.00 -3.36 -4.60
N LEU A 242 6.25 -2.90 -4.66
CA LEU A 242 6.75 -1.98 -5.69
C LEU A 242 7.19 -2.69 -6.98
N LEU A 243 7.96 -3.78 -6.88
CA LEU A 243 8.54 -4.46 -8.06
C LEU A 243 7.54 -5.36 -8.79
N ARG A 244 6.49 -5.81 -8.09
CA ARG A 244 5.33 -6.49 -8.68
C ARG A 244 4.14 -5.56 -8.80
N ASP A 245 4.34 -4.24 -8.78
CA ASP A 245 3.24 -3.29 -8.81
C ASP A 245 2.41 -3.40 -10.10
N SER A 246 1.09 -3.44 -9.95
CA SER A 246 0.14 -3.61 -11.06
C SER A 246 0.14 -2.40 -12.00
N TYR A 247 0.58 -1.24 -11.51
CA TYR A 247 0.59 0.04 -12.21
C TYR A 247 1.88 0.29 -13.02
N LEU A 248 2.99 -0.41 -12.72
CA LEU A 248 4.31 -0.13 -13.32
C LEU A 248 4.77 -1.22 -14.26
N SER A 249 5.14 -0.93 -15.51
CA SER A 249 5.73 -1.90 -16.45
C SER A 249 7.23 -2.10 -16.25
N ILE A 250 7.61 -3.03 -15.37
CA ILE A 250 9.01 -3.32 -15.04
C ILE A 250 9.43 -4.64 -15.70
N PRO A 251 10.43 -4.65 -16.60
CA PRO A 251 10.95 -5.89 -17.18
C PRO A 251 11.50 -6.84 -16.11
N GLN A 252 11.29 -8.14 -16.28
CA GLN A 252 11.74 -9.16 -15.31
C GLN A 252 13.26 -9.08 -15.03
N ALA A 253 14.06 -8.76 -16.05
CA ALA A 253 15.50 -8.59 -15.88
C ALA A 253 15.85 -7.39 -14.97
N ALA A 254 15.07 -6.30 -15.03
CA ALA A 254 15.23 -5.16 -14.13
C ALA A 254 14.80 -5.51 -12.70
N VAL A 255 13.68 -6.24 -12.53
CA VAL A 255 13.26 -6.77 -11.22
C VAL A 255 14.38 -7.60 -10.59
N ALA A 256 14.99 -8.52 -11.35
CA ALA A 256 16.10 -9.34 -10.86
C ALA A 256 17.31 -8.50 -10.41
N ARG A 257 17.74 -7.52 -11.22
CA ARG A 257 18.84 -6.61 -10.85
C ARG A 257 18.54 -5.79 -9.60
N LEU A 258 17.31 -5.28 -9.49
CA LEU A 258 16.85 -4.49 -8.35
C LEU A 258 16.81 -5.34 -7.06
N CYS A 259 16.32 -6.58 -7.15
CA CYS A 259 16.36 -7.55 -6.06
C CYS A 259 17.79 -7.88 -5.63
N GLU A 260 18.69 -8.18 -6.57
CA GLU A 260 20.10 -8.49 -6.26
C GLU A 260 20.83 -7.30 -5.63
N LYS A 261 20.46 -6.07 -5.98
CA LYS A 261 21.01 -4.87 -5.35
C LYS A 261 20.45 -4.64 -3.94
N LEU A 262 19.16 -4.90 -3.72
CA LEU A 262 18.51 -4.71 -2.42
C LEU A 262 18.89 -5.78 -1.40
N ARG A 263 18.93 -7.05 -1.82
CA ARG A 263 19.14 -8.22 -0.96
C ARG A 263 20.29 -8.07 0.04
N PRO A 264 21.53 -7.72 -0.36
CA PRO A 264 22.63 -7.58 0.59
C PRO A 264 22.49 -6.38 1.53
N ALA A 265 21.63 -5.41 1.21
CA ALA A 265 21.39 -4.23 2.03
C ALA A 265 20.28 -4.44 3.07
N LEU A 266 19.48 -5.50 2.96
CA LEU A 266 18.45 -5.81 3.96
C LEU A 266 19.09 -6.14 5.32
N PRO A 267 18.50 -5.73 6.46
CA PRO A 267 19.12 -5.91 7.78
C PRO A 267 19.41 -7.35 8.20
N ASP A 268 18.70 -8.32 7.64
CA ASP A 268 18.88 -9.76 7.89
C ASP A 268 19.81 -10.46 6.89
N HIS A 269 20.31 -9.74 5.87
CA HIS A 269 21.24 -10.24 4.85
C HIS A 269 20.88 -11.65 4.32
N PRO A 270 19.65 -11.87 3.81
CA PRO A 270 19.23 -13.20 3.42
C PRO A 270 20.07 -13.77 2.27
N SER A 271 20.21 -15.09 2.27
CA SER A 271 20.78 -15.78 1.12
C SER A 271 19.91 -15.55 -0.12
N ALA A 272 20.49 -15.72 -1.32
CA ALA A 272 19.75 -15.58 -2.56
C ALA A 272 18.55 -16.54 -2.65
N CYS A 273 18.69 -17.75 -2.10
CA CYS A 273 17.62 -18.74 -2.05
C CYS A 273 16.49 -18.31 -1.11
N GLU A 274 16.81 -17.86 0.11
CA GLU A 274 15.80 -17.39 1.08
C GLU A 274 15.06 -16.15 0.57
N PHE A 275 15.80 -15.18 0.00
CA PHE A 275 15.20 -13.98 -0.57
C PHE A 275 14.22 -14.35 -1.69
N THR A 276 14.65 -15.19 -2.64
CA THR A 276 13.81 -15.61 -3.76
C THR A 276 12.58 -16.36 -3.26
N ARG A 277 12.76 -17.29 -2.32
CA ARG A 277 11.65 -18.05 -1.71
C ARG A 277 10.62 -17.13 -1.06
N ARG A 278 11.04 -16.19 -0.19
CA ARG A 278 10.13 -15.24 0.46
C ARG A 278 9.48 -14.29 -0.54
N PHE A 279 10.25 -13.78 -1.50
CA PHE A 279 9.76 -12.87 -2.53
C PHE A 279 8.65 -13.50 -3.38
N SER A 280 8.81 -14.75 -3.82
CA SER A 280 7.80 -15.46 -4.61
C SER A 280 6.53 -15.76 -3.80
N LEU A 281 6.66 -16.26 -2.57
CA LEU A 281 5.52 -16.54 -1.68
C LEU A 281 4.72 -15.27 -1.37
N LEU A 282 5.41 -14.18 -1.06
CA LEU A 282 4.79 -12.88 -0.82
C LEU A 282 4.18 -12.29 -2.08
N SER A 283 4.80 -12.49 -3.25
CA SER A 283 4.25 -12.05 -4.53
C SER A 283 2.90 -12.71 -4.81
N LEU A 284 2.80 -14.03 -4.62
CA LEU A 284 1.55 -14.77 -4.80
C LEU A 284 0.46 -14.25 -3.84
N ALA A 285 0.76 -14.15 -2.55
CA ALA A 285 -0.20 -13.68 -1.56
C ALA A 285 -0.63 -12.20 -1.76
N ARG A 286 0.31 -11.32 -2.10
CA ARG A 286 0.05 -9.88 -2.29
C ARG A 286 -0.71 -9.63 -3.59
N LYS A 287 -0.28 -10.20 -4.70
CA LYS A 287 -0.93 -9.95 -6.00
C LYS A 287 -2.27 -10.66 -6.13
N GLY A 288 -2.44 -11.80 -5.46
CA GLY A 288 -3.76 -12.42 -5.28
C GLY A 288 -4.75 -11.49 -4.58
N LYS A 289 -4.34 -10.85 -3.47
CA LYS A 289 -5.15 -9.81 -2.81
C LYS A 289 -5.45 -8.64 -3.75
N ASP A 290 -4.48 -8.16 -4.51
CA ASP A 290 -4.66 -6.97 -5.37
C ASP A 290 -5.69 -7.21 -6.47
N VAL A 291 -5.58 -8.31 -7.22
CA VAL A 291 -6.57 -8.64 -8.25
C VAL A 291 -7.96 -8.87 -7.64
N ALA A 292 -8.04 -9.52 -6.47
CA ALA A 292 -9.29 -9.70 -5.75
C ALA A 292 -9.95 -8.38 -5.37
N ARG A 293 -9.16 -7.39 -4.94
CA ARG A 293 -9.65 -6.05 -4.59
C ARG A 293 -10.15 -5.27 -5.79
N PHE A 294 -9.50 -5.40 -6.96
CA PHE A 294 -9.98 -4.78 -8.20
C PHE A 294 -11.33 -5.36 -8.63
N LEU A 295 -11.48 -6.69 -8.54
CA LEU A 295 -12.73 -7.39 -8.92
C LEU A 295 -13.86 -7.12 -7.91
N GLU A 296 -13.56 -7.12 -6.61
CA GLU A 296 -14.49 -6.71 -5.55
C GLU A 296 -14.97 -5.27 -5.78
N ALA A 297 -14.06 -4.33 -6.06
CA ALA A 297 -14.41 -2.93 -6.31
C ALA A 297 -15.43 -2.79 -7.45
N ALA A 298 -15.18 -3.50 -8.55
CA ALA A 298 -16.06 -3.45 -9.70
C ALA A 298 -17.42 -4.11 -9.46
N ARG A 299 -17.44 -5.29 -8.82
CA ARG A 299 -18.66 -6.10 -8.63
C ARG A 299 -19.56 -5.57 -7.51
N GLU A 300 -18.97 -5.17 -6.38
CA GLU A 300 -19.73 -4.79 -5.19
C GLU A 300 -19.91 -3.28 -5.05
N ARG A 301 -18.92 -2.48 -5.49
CA ARG A 301 -18.95 -1.01 -5.36
C ARG A 301 -19.26 -0.29 -6.68
N GLY A 302 -19.31 -1.02 -7.80
CA GLY A 302 -19.44 -0.43 -9.14
C GLY A 302 -18.22 0.37 -9.62
N ASP A 303 -17.11 0.36 -8.87
CA ASP A 303 -15.89 1.10 -9.21
C ASP A 303 -15.03 0.29 -10.19
N ARG A 304 -15.17 0.61 -11.47
CA ARG A 304 -14.51 -0.10 -12.58
C ARG A 304 -13.13 0.48 -12.95
N ARG A 305 -12.66 1.55 -12.28
CA ARG A 305 -11.41 2.27 -12.63
C ARG A 305 -10.20 1.34 -12.67
N TYR A 306 -10.17 0.33 -11.81
CA TYR A 306 -9.03 -0.55 -11.61
C TYR A 306 -9.05 -1.84 -12.45
N LEU A 307 -10.16 -2.14 -13.14
CA LEU A 307 -10.27 -3.36 -13.95
C LEU A 307 -9.22 -3.44 -15.06
N ARG A 308 -8.79 -2.29 -15.59
CA ARG A 308 -7.71 -2.24 -16.59
C ARG A 308 -6.39 -2.85 -16.13
N TYR A 309 -6.15 -2.93 -14.80
CA TYR A 309 -4.95 -3.52 -14.23
C TYR A 309 -5.11 -5.01 -13.87
N ALA A 310 -6.34 -5.53 -13.87
CA ALA A 310 -6.61 -6.91 -13.47
C ALA A 310 -5.90 -7.95 -14.35
N PRO A 311 -5.93 -7.87 -15.70
CA PRO A 311 -5.26 -8.87 -16.55
C PRO A 311 -3.77 -8.99 -16.27
N ARG A 312 -3.11 -7.83 -16.13
CA ARG A 312 -1.68 -7.79 -15.83
C ARG A 312 -1.36 -8.31 -14.43
N THR A 313 -2.18 -7.97 -13.45
CA THR A 313 -2.01 -8.45 -12.09
C THR A 313 -2.18 -9.96 -12.04
N TRP A 314 -3.14 -10.51 -12.80
CA TRP A 314 -3.35 -11.94 -12.95
C TRP A 314 -2.13 -12.66 -13.55
N GLU A 315 -1.52 -12.13 -14.61
CA GLU A 315 -0.29 -12.71 -15.16
C GLU A 315 0.87 -12.68 -14.15
N THR A 316 0.91 -11.67 -13.29
CA THR A 316 1.88 -11.61 -12.18
C THR A 316 1.60 -12.68 -11.12
N VAL A 317 0.32 -12.96 -10.81
CA VAL A 317 -0.09 -14.06 -9.93
C VAL A 317 0.31 -15.41 -10.51
N ARG A 318 0.09 -15.65 -11.82
CA ARG A 318 0.52 -16.89 -12.50
C ARG A 318 2.03 -17.06 -12.47
N ALA A 319 2.79 -16.01 -12.79
CA ALA A 319 4.24 -16.06 -12.70
C ALA A 319 4.72 -16.43 -11.28
N ALA A 320 4.17 -15.79 -10.25
CA ALA A 320 4.48 -16.12 -8.85
C ALA A 320 4.05 -17.54 -8.48
N ALA A 321 2.92 -18.04 -9.01
CA ALA A 321 2.48 -19.41 -8.81
C ALA A 321 3.47 -20.43 -9.40
N ARG A 322 4.00 -20.19 -10.61
CA ARG A 322 5.03 -21.06 -11.21
C ARG A 322 6.30 -21.10 -10.37
N GLU A 323 6.76 -19.93 -9.90
CA GLU A 323 7.89 -19.84 -8.98
C GLU A 323 7.61 -20.66 -7.70
N CYS A 324 6.43 -20.49 -7.09
CA CYS A 324 6.02 -21.18 -5.86
C CYS A 324 5.85 -22.69 -6.00
N ALA A 325 5.40 -23.18 -7.17
CA ALA A 325 5.21 -24.61 -7.41
C ALA A 325 6.53 -25.40 -7.27
N SER A 326 7.67 -24.75 -7.54
CA SER A 326 9.00 -25.35 -7.39
C SER A 326 9.54 -25.33 -5.95
N LEU A 327 8.92 -24.55 -5.05
CA LEU A 327 9.42 -24.33 -3.68
C LEU A 327 8.90 -25.35 -2.67
N ASP A 328 7.62 -25.75 -2.78
CA ASP A 328 7.00 -26.72 -1.88
C ASP A 328 5.81 -27.42 -2.55
N ARG A 329 5.78 -28.75 -2.49
CA ARG A 329 4.72 -29.60 -3.07
C ARG A 329 3.31 -29.31 -2.54
N ARG A 330 3.18 -28.71 -1.35
CA ARG A 330 1.87 -28.34 -0.77
C ARG A 330 1.21 -27.21 -1.54
N LEU A 331 1.98 -26.42 -2.30
CA LEU A 331 1.47 -25.34 -3.14
C LEU A 331 1.00 -25.81 -4.52
N SER A 332 1.38 -27.03 -4.96
CA SER A 332 1.12 -27.50 -6.33
C SER A 332 -0.36 -27.39 -6.74
N ARG A 333 -1.30 -27.79 -5.87
CA ARG A 333 -2.74 -27.71 -6.18
C ARG A 333 -3.22 -26.27 -6.38
N LEU A 334 -2.76 -25.33 -5.54
CA LEU A 334 -3.11 -23.92 -5.70
C LEU A 334 -2.52 -23.38 -7.00
N CYS A 335 -1.26 -23.70 -7.29
CA CYS A 335 -0.58 -23.26 -8.51
C CYS A 335 -1.25 -23.81 -9.78
N GLU A 336 -1.62 -25.09 -9.80
CA GLU A 336 -2.36 -25.72 -10.89
C GLU A 336 -3.74 -25.08 -11.08
N ALA A 337 -4.47 -24.80 -9.99
CA ALA A 337 -5.76 -24.13 -10.06
C ALA A 337 -5.64 -22.71 -10.64
N ILE A 338 -4.61 -21.96 -10.26
CA ILE A 338 -4.32 -20.63 -10.82
C ILE A 338 -3.99 -20.72 -12.32
N GLU A 339 -3.21 -21.71 -12.75
CA GLU A 339 -2.85 -21.89 -14.16
C GLU A 339 -4.03 -22.33 -15.04
N ALA A 340 -4.97 -23.08 -14.48
CA ALA A 340 -6.15 -23.57 -15.19
C ALA A 340 -7.22 -22.49 -15.43
N MET A 341 -7.17 -21.37 -14.71
CA MET A 341 -8.13 -20.28 -14.85
C MET A 341 -7.86 -19.47 -16.12
N ASP A 342 -8.91 -19.27 -16.92
CA ASP A 342 -8.89 -18.36 -18.06
C ASP A 342 -8.76 -16.90 -17.58
N PRO A 343 -7.67 -16.18 -17.94
CA PRO A 343 -7.47 -14.79 -17.57
C PRO A 343 -8.63 -13.88 -17.99
N GLU A 344 -9.26 -14.16 -19.14
CA GLU A 344 -10.39 -13.37 -19.62
C GLU A 344 -11.64 -13.59 -18.76
N ALA A 345 -11.87 -14.82 -18.31
CA ALA A 345 -12.98 -15.15 -17.41
C ALA A 345 -12.80 -14.51 -16.03
N VAL A 346 -11.58 -14.49 -15.50
CA VAL A 346 -11.27 -13.85 -14.20
C VAL A 346 -11.50 -12.34 -14.26
N CYS A 347 -11.11 -11.70 -15.35
CA CYS A 347 -11.11 -10.24 -15.48
C CYS A 347 -12.43 -9.67 -16.04
N LYS A 348 -13.41 -10.52 -16.39
CA LYS A 348 -14.79 -10.12 -16.69
C LYS A 348 -15.51 -9.88 -15.35
N ALA A 349 -15.73 -8.60 -15.03
CA ALA A 349 -16.43 -8.15 -13.83
C ALA A 349 -17.86 -7.72 -14.13
#